data_AF-A0A1H9UAV8-F1
#
_entry.id   AF-A0A1H9UAV8-F1
#
_cell.length_a   1.000
_cell.length_b   1.000
_cell.length_c   1.000
_cell.angle_alpha   90.00
_cell.angle_beta   90.00
_cell.angle_gamma   90.00
#
_symmetry.space_group_name_H-M   'P 1'
#
loop_
_entity.id
_entity.type
_entity.pdbx_description
1 polymer ?
#
loop_
_entity_poly.entity_id
_entity_poly.type
_entity_poly.pdbx_seq_one_letter_code
_entity_poly.pdbx_strand_id
1 'polypeptide(L)'
;MKRRISIGLAVVLLAAVVVAIVFGSGDDDPVPGQGAQVVRGVGGSEKAAFFADARVVEVFGRHGLRVEFDSAGSRQIATTVDLAQYDFAFPSSRPAAQRIKQDKKVNKVYTPFRSPMAVATFAPIVDLLTSQGVVHKGLGEYQVLDIAKYLELTGKGTRWDQLPGNTAYPVRKNVLITTTDPRNSNSAAMYLALVSHVLNDNQVVATPEAEAKVLPAAVKLFIDQGYTQSSSEGPFEDYLAAGMGKAPLVFIYESQFLDRQLRGDGSIRPDMKLLYPQPTLLSEHTLVPLKGEGGRVGELLSTDPDLKRLAAEFGFRTDDPKAFLDLLADRKLSAPADLLSQAEVPSYETLERLLNEIAKYYR
;
A
#
# COMPACT_ATOMS: atom_id res chain seq x y z
N MET A 1 -32.98 17.06 -4.92
CA MET A 1 -32.36 18.24 -4.26
C MET A 1 -31.10 17.90 -3.45
N LYS A 2 -31.09 16.88 -2.59
CA LYS A 2 -29.95 16.54 -1.71
C LYS A 2 -28.60 16.29 -2.40
N ARG A 3 -28.60 15.79 -3.64
CA ARG A 3 -27.40 15.46 -4.44
C ARG A 3 -26.75 16.67 -5.16
N ARG A 4 -27.53 17.73 -5.40
CA ARG A 4 -27.01 19.00 -5.97
C ARG A 4 -26.42 19.90 -4.88
N ILE A 5 -26.96 19.81 -3.67
CA ILE A 5 -26.44 20.52 -2.48
C ILE A 5 -25.08 19.95 -2.06
N SER A 6 -24.88 18.63 -2.15
CA SER A 6 -23.60 17.98 -1.80
C SER A 6 -22.49 18.26 -2.82
N ILE A 7 -22.80 18.33 -4.12
CA ILE A 7 -21.83 18.75 -5.15
C ILE A 7 -21.51 20.24 -5.02
N GLY A 8 -22.52 21.08 -4.74
CA GLY A 8 -22.30 22.50 -4.47
C GLY A 8 -21.43 22.73 -3.23
N LEU A 9 -21.64 21.96 -2.16
CA LEU A 9 -20.85 22.06 -0.93
C LEU A 9 -19.41 21.57 -1.11
N ALA A 10 -19.19 20.52 -1.91
CA ALA A 10 -17.85 20.03 -2.23
C ALA A 10 -17.04 21.03 -3.07
N VAL A 11 -17.67 21.70 -4.04
CA VAL A 11 -17.03 22.75 -4.85
C VAL A 11 -16.74 24.00 -4.01
N VAL A 12 -17.64 24.37 -3.09
CA VAL A 12 -17.43 25.48 -2.16
C VAL A 12 -16.32 25.16 -1.15
N LEU A 13 -16.24 23.92 -0.64
CA LEU A 13 -15.15 23.49 0.24
C LEU A 13 -13.80 23.45 -0.49
N LEU A 14 -13.76 22.96 -1.73
CA LEU A 14 -12.54 23.00 -2.55
C LEU A 14 -12.10 24.44 -2.85
N ALA A 15 -13.04 25.33 -3.18
CA ALA A 15 -12.74 26.74 -3.37
C ALA A 15 -12.28 27.41 -2.06
N ALA A 16 -12.87 27.07 -0.91
CA ALA A 16 -12.47 27.59 0.39
C ALA A 16 -11.08 27.10 0.83
N VAL A 17 -10.71 25.85 0.51
CA VAL A 17 -9.35 25.32 0.78
C VAL A 17 -8.32 26.02 -0.12
N VAL A 18 -8.62 26.24 -1.41
CA VAL A 18 -7.73 26.98 -2.32
C VAL A 18 -7.59 28.44 -1.89
N VAL A 19 -8.67 29.10 -1.46
CA VAL A 19 -8.65 30.48 -0.96
C VAL A 19 -7.92 30.58 0.38
N ALA A 20 -8.06 29.60 1.29
CA ALA A 20 -7.31 29.58 2.55
C ALA A 20 -5.79 29.38 2.35
N ILE A 21 -5.38 28.61 1.34
CA ILE A 21 -3.97 28.46 0.96
C ILE A 21 -3.41 29.74 0.34
N VAL A 22 -4.24 30.52 -0.37
CA VAL A 22 -3.80 31.75 -1.08
C VAL A 22 -3.88 33.01 -0.21
N PHE A 23 -4.84 33.11 0.73
CA PHE A 23 -5.09 34.31 1.54
C PHE A 23 -4.80 34.15 3.04
N GLY A 24 -4.36 32.98 3.50
CA GLY A 24 -3.93 32.75 4.90
C GLY A 24 -2.54 33.29 5.25
N SER A 25 -1.84 33.92 4.29
CA SER A 25 -0.54 34.55 4.52
C SER A 25 -0.72 36.06 4.63
N GLY A 26 -1.00 36.52 5.84
CA GLY A 26 -0.96 37.95 6.22
C GLY A 26 0.30 38.24 7.03
N ASP A 27 1.15 39.08 6.43
CA ASP A 27 2.27 39.90 6.91
C ASP A 27 3.47 39.27 7.67
N ASP A 28 4.63 39.45 7.01
CA ASP A 28 6.01 39.60 7.53
C ASP A 28 6.76 38.42 8.17
N ASP A 29 6.68 37.23 7.55
CA ASP A 29 7.78 36.25 7.61
C ASP A 29 8.23 35.86 6.18
N PRO A 30 9.54 35.84 5.87
CA PRO A 30 10.02 35.43 4.55
C PRO A 30 9.68 33.95 4.31
N VAL A 31 8.79 33.70 3.35
CA VAL A 31 8.43 32.35 2.90
C VAL A 31 9.68 31.60 2.42
N PRO A 32 10.06 30.46 3.02
CA PRO A 32 11.10 29.62 2.46
C PRO A 32 10.67 29.13 1.08
N GLY A 33 11.39 29.50 0.02
CA GLY A 33 11.13 28.98 -1.34
C GLY A 33 10.85 30.00 -2.44
N GLN A 34 11.08 31.31 -2.24
CA GLN A 34 11.21 32.23 -3.38
C GLN A 34 12.42 31.82 -4.23
N GLY A 35 12.19 31.03 -5.29
CA GLY A 35 13.22 30.47 -6.18
C GLY A 35 13.31 28.94 -6.22
N ALA A 36 12.49 28.21 -5.44
CA ALA A 36 12.50 26.75 -5.47
C ALA A 36 11.90 26.21 -6.78
N GLN A 37 12.59 25.28 -7.43
CA GLN A 37 12.12 24.64 -8.65
C GLN A 37 10.98 23.68 -8.33
N VAL A 38 9.86 23.85 -9.02
CA VAL A 38 8.69 22.97 -8.89
C VAL A 38 9.00 21.64 -9.55
N VAL A 39 8.78 20.54 -8.83
CA VAL A 39 8.96 19.18 -9.35
C VAL A 39 7.67 18.40 -9.10
N ARG A 40 7.00 17.97 -10.17
CA ARG A 40 5.72 17.26 -10.11
C ARG A 40 5.94 15.75 -10.14
N GLY A 41 5.40 15.07 -9.15
CA GLY A 41 5.44 13.61 -9.03
C GLY A 41 4.06 12.99 -9.04
N VAL A 42 3.97 11.75 -9.50
CA VAL A 42 2.79 10.90 -9.31
C VAL A 42 3.19 9.58 -8.65
N GLY A 43 2.46 9.11 -7.65
CA GLY A 43 2.76 7.86 -6.96
C GLY A 43 1.59 7.25 -6.21
N GLY A 44 1.82 6.07 -5.62
CA GLY A 44 0.85 5.42 -4.73
C GLY A 44 0.48 6.30 -3.52
N SER A 45 -0.80 6.29 -3.14
CA SER A 45 -1.39 7.17 -2.12
C SER A 45 -0.78 7.02 -0.73
N GLU A 46 -0.21 5.86 -0.41
CA GLU A 46 0.46 5.61 0.88
C GLU A 46 1.70 6.50 1.10
N LYS A 47 2.18 7.20 0.06
CA LYS A 47 3.27 8.20 0.16
C LYS A 47 2.76 9.64 0.30
N ALA A 48 1.46 9.89 0.13
CA ALA A 48 0.93 11.25 0.09
C ALA A 48 1.17 12.00 1.41
N ALA A 49 0.97 11.34 2.54
CA ALA A 49 1.21 11.94 3.86
C ALA A 49 2.70 12.31 4.06
N PHE A 50 3.63 11.49 3.58
CA PHE A 50 5.06 11.79 3.63
C PHE A 50 5.40 13.05 2.83
N PHE A 51 4.95 13.17 1.57
CA PHE A 51 5.24 14.34 0.74
C PHE A 51 4.52 15.61 1.20
N ALA A 52 3.42 15.48 1.96
CA ALA A 52 2.70 16.61 2.56
C ALA A 52 3.27 17.05 3.92
N ASP A 53 4.17 16.28 4.54
CA ASP A 53 4.75 16.62 5.83
C ASP A 53 5.63 17.87 5.74
N ALA A 54 5.39 18.85 6.61
CA ALA A 54 6.10 20.13 6.58
C ALA A 54 7.62 19.96 6.72
N ARG A 55 8.08 18.94 7.46
CA ARG A 55 9.51 18.63 7.64
C ARG A 55 10.11 18.09 6.35
N VAL A 56 9.36 17.28 5.60
CA VAL A 56 9.78 16.77 4.28
C VAL A 56 9.85 17.92 3.27
N VAL A 57 8.83 18.79 3.27
CA VAL A 57 8.79 19.99 2.43
C VAL A 57 9.97 20.92 2.73
N GLU A 58 10.28 21.14 4.00
CA GLU A 58 11.43 21.94 4.43
C GLU A 58 12.75 21.37 3.92
N VAL A 59 12.96 20.05 4.07
CA VAL A 59 14.20 19.40 3.61
C VAL A 59 14.36 19.55 2.10
N PHE A 60 13.32 19.31 1.30
CA PHE A 60 13.37 19.57 -0.15
C PHE A 60 13.60 21.06 -0.46
N GLY A 61 13.01 21.97 0.32
CA GLY A 61 13.18 23.41 0.18
C GLY A 61 14.62 23.86 0.40
N ARG A 62 15.34 23.27 1.36
CA ARG A 62 16.80 23.50 1.55
C ARG A 62 17.63 23.07 0.34
N HIS A 63 17.13 22.10 -0.43
CA HIS A 63 17.71 21.69 -1.72
C HIS A 63 17.17 22.49 -2.90
N GLY A 64 16.37 23.53 -2.68
CA GLY A 64 15.81 24.38 -3.73
C GLY A 64 14.72 23.69 -4.55
N LEU A 65 14.05 22.67 -4.00
CA LEU A 65 12.97 21.95 -4.67
C LEU A 65 11.64 22.17 -3.95
N ARG A 66 10.57 22.34 -4.72
CA ARG A 66 9.18 22.31 -4.25
C ARG A 66 8.48 21.13 -4.90
N VAL A 67 8.31 20.03 -4.16
CA VAL A 67 7.71 18.80 -4.68
C VAL A 67 6.19 18.89 -4.60
N GLU A 68 5.51 18.78 -5.73
CA GLU A 68 4.06 18.60 -5.83
C GLU A 68 3.78 17.11 -6.11
N PHE A 69 2.92 16.45 -5.33
CA PHE A 69 2.72 15.01 -5.41
C PHE A 69 1.25 14.62 -5.60
N ASP A 70 0.95 13.97 -6.72
CA ASP A 70 -0.37 13.44 -7.04
C ASP A 70 -0.46 11.93 -6.74
N SER A 71 -1.63 11.50 -6.27
CA SER A 71 -1.88 10.09 -5.94
C SER A 71 -2.58 9.36 -7.08
N ALA A 72 -2.04 8.20 -7.46
CA ALA A 72 -2.66 7.27 -8.40
C ALA A 72 -2.30 5.82 -8.06
N GLY A 73 -3.15 4.86 -8.43
CA GLY A 73 -2.85 3.44 -8.26
C GLY A 73 -1.63 3.04 -9.09
N SER A 74 -0.68 2.25 -8.56
CA SER A 74 0.59 2.05 -9.27
C SER A 74 0.45 1.36 -10.63
N ARG A 75 -0.58 0.53 -10.81
CA ARG A 75 -0.93 -0.02 -12.13
C ARG A 75 -1.45 1.08 -13.06
N GLN A 76 -2.31 1.96 -12.54
CA GLN A 76 -2.80 3.13 -13.27
C GLN A 76 -1.65 4.02 -13.76
N ILE A 77 -0.63 4.25 -12.93
CA ILE A 77 0.57 5.04 -13.29
C ILE A 77 1.28 4.47 -14.53
N ALA A 78 1.39 3.14 -14.64
CA ALA A 78 2.07 2.49 -15.76
C ALA A 78 1.19 2.33 -17.01
N THR A 79 -0.12 2.58 -16.94
CA THR A 79 -1.08 2.21 -17.99
C THR A 79 -1.90 3.38 -18.54
N THR A 80 -2.43 4.24 -17.68
CA THR A 80 -3.48 5.21 -18.05
C THR A 80 -3.20 6.64 -17.59
N VAL A 81 -2.28 6.85 -16.65
CA VAL A 81 -1.84 8.21 -16.28
C VAL A 81 -1.04 8.83 -17.42
N ASP A 82 -1.35 10.08 -17.76
CA ASP A 82 -0.52 10.86 -18.68
C ASP A 82 0.78 11.31 -17.99
N LEU A 83 1.82 10.51 -18.15
CA LEU A 83 3.13 10.78 -17.57
C LEU A 83 3.86 11.99 -18.17
N ALA A 84 3.38 12.60 -19.27
CA ALA A 84 4.01 13.79 -19.83
C ALA A 84 3.93 15.01 -18.90
N GLN A 85 2.99 14.99 -17.96
CA GLN A 85 2.68 16.06 -17.01
C GLN A 85 3.64 16.09 -15.80
N TYR A 86 4.39 15.00 -15.58
CA TYR A 86 5.17 14.77 -14.37
C TYR A 86 6.66 14.71 -14.65
N ASP A 87 7.46 15.11 -13.66
CA ASP A 87 8.92 15.04 -13.65
C ASP A 87 9.41 13.69 -13.13
N PHE A 88 8.62 13.01 -12.28
CA PHE A 88 8.88 11.63 -11.87
C PHE A 88 7.60 10.81 -11.65
N ALA A 89 7.72 9.50 -11.78
CA ALA A 89 6.70 8.54 -11.36
C ALA A 89 7.24 7.70 -10.21
N PHE A 90 6.42 7.40 -9.21
CA PHE A 90 6.82 6.68 -8.00
C PHE A 90 5.84 5.55 -7.63
N PRO A 91 5.69 4.54 -8.51
CA PRO A 91 4.89 3.35 -8.23
C PRO A 91 5.45 2.55 -7.05
N SER A 92 4.56 1.92 -6.30
CA SER A 92 4.84 1.01 -5.19
C SER A 92 5.02 -0.43 -5.69
N SER A 93 5.52 -0.55 -6.92
CA SER A 93 5.48 -1.77 -7.72
C SER A 93 6.68 -1.82 -8.64
N ARG A 94 7.60 -2.76 -8.38
CA ARG A 94 8.76 -2.99 -9.24
C ARG A 94 8.34 -3.33 -10.68
N PRO A 95 7.37 -4.21 -10.96
CA PRO A 95 6.92 -4.46 -12.34
C PRO A 95 6.41 -3.19 -13.05
N ALA A 96 5.58 -2.37 -12.36
CA ALA A 96 5.09 -1.12 -12.94
C ALA A 96 6.24 -0.12 -13.22
N ALA A 97 7.20 -0.02 -12.29
CA ALA A 97 8.39 0.82 -12.49
C ALA A 97 9.24 0.36 -13.68
N GLN A 98 9.44 -0.95 -13.83
CA GLN A 98 10.17 -1.53 -14.96
C GLN A 98 9.48 -1.22 -16.29
N ARG A 99 8.14 -1.33 -16.34
CA ARG A 99 7.35 -0.95 -17.51
C ARG A 99 7.55 0.52 -17.88
N ILE A 100 7.39 1.42 -16.91
CA ILE A 100 7.58 2.87 -17.13
C ILE A 100 9.02 3.17 -17.57
N LYS A 101 10.01 2.54 -16.93
CA LYS A 101 11.42 2.68 -17.28
C LYS A 101 11.68 2.31 -18.75
N GLN A 102 11.13 1.19 -19.21
CA GLN A 102 11.25 0.73 -20.59
C GLN A 102 10.55 1.70 -21.57
N ASP A 103 9.31 2.06 -21.30
CA ASP A 103 8.49 2.91 -22.18
C ASP A 103 9.07 4.33 -22.31
N LYS A 104 9.61 4.86 -21.22
CA LYS A 104 10.19 6.21 -21.15
C LYS A 104 11.70 6.22 -21.41
N LYS A 105 12.30 5.06 -21.67
CA LYS A 105 13.74 4.87 -21.94
C LYS A 105 14.64 5.50 -20.87
N VAL A 106 14.25 5.30 -19.61
CA VAL A 106 14.97 5.84 -18.44
C VAL A 106 16.08 4.88 -18.04
N ASN A 107 17.28 5.40 -17.80
CA ASN A 107 18.45 4.55 -17.49
C ASN A 107 18.55 4.22 -15.99
N LYS A 108 18.29 5.21 -15.13
CA LYS A 108 18.45 5.11 -13.67
C LYS A 108 17.10 5.20 -12.97
N VAL A 109 16.88 4.35 -11.97
CA VAL A 109 15.73 4.39 -11.06
C VAL A 109 16.25 4.38 -9.63
N TYR A 110 15.40 4.75 -8.68
CA TYR A 110 15.72 4.80 -7.26
C TYR A 110 14.69 3.99 -6.47
N THR A 111 15.10 3.22 -5.48
CA THR A 111 14.17 2.43 -4.63
C THR A 111 14.37 2.83 -3.16
N PRO A 112 14.00 4.06 -2.78
CA PRO A 112 14.31 4.57 -1.44
C PRO A 112 13.41 3.97 -0.36
N PHE A 113 12.20 3.51 -0.71
CA PHE A 113 11.24 2.94 0.24
C PHE A 113 10.89 1.50 -0.09
N ARG A 114 10.71 0.71 0.96
CA ARG A 114 10.17 -0.65 0.90
C ARG A 114 9.10 -0.81 1.97
N SER A 115 8.08 -1.59 1.68
CA SER A 115 7.08 -1.99 2.67
C SER A 115 6.65 -3.43 2.40
N PRO A 116 6.76 -4.35 3.38
CA PRO A 116 6.05 -5.62 3.34
C PRO A 116 4.55 -5.40 3.11
N MET A 117 3.93 -6.35 2.41
CA MET A 117 2.48 -6.49 2.46
C MET A 117 2.09 -7.18 3.76
N ALA A 118 1.02 -6.68 4.38
CA ALA A 118 0.52 -7.17 5.66
C ALA A 118 -1.01 -7.24 5.65
N VAL A 119 -1.58 -7.88 6.67
CA VAL A 119 -3.02 -7.95 6.89
C VAL A 119 -3.37 -7.27 8.21
N ALA A 120 -4.04 -6.12 8.12
CA ALA A 120 -4.60 -5.43 9.28
C ALA A 120 -5.85 -6.16 9.76
N THR A 121 -5.93 -6.38 11.06
CA THR A 121 -7.01 -7.14 11.70
C THR A 121 -7.17 -6.75 13.18
N PHE A 122 -7.88 -7.55 13.97
CA PHE A 122 -8.21 -7.30 15.36
C PHE A 122 -7.89 -8.52 16.22
N ALA A 123 -7.54 -8.31 17.48
CA ALA A 123 -7.16 -9.37 18.42
C ALA A 123 -8.18 -10.53 18.50
N PRO A 124 -9.51 -10.28 18.55
CA PRO A 124 -10.48 -11.39 18.54
C PRO A 124 -10.47 -12.23 17.25
N ILE A 125 -10.13 -11.61 16.11
CA ILE A 125 -10.00 -12.31 14.82
C ILE A 125 -8.70 -13.12 14.79
N VAL A 126 -7.60 -12.56 15.31
CA VAL A 126 -6.34 -13.25 15.50
C VAL A 126 -6.53 -14.51 16.34
N ASP A 127 -7.16 -14.39 17.51
CA ASP A 127 -7.34 -15.50 18.44
C ASP A 127 -8.17 -16.62 17.79
N LEU A 128 -9.24 -16.24 17.08
CA LEU A 128 -10.07 -17.17 16.32
C LEU A 128 -9.27 -17.88 15.22
N LEU A 129 -8.54 -17.15 14.37
CA LEU A 129 -7.76 -17.77 13.29
C LEU A 129 -6.59 -18.59 13.82
N THR A 130 -6.05 -18.24 15.00
CA THR A 130 -5.04 -19.04 15.71
C THR A 130 -5.62 -20.37 16.15
N SER A 131 -6.85 -20.38 16.69
CA SER A 131 -7.52 -21.64 17.06
C SER A 131 -7.86 -22.54 15.87
N GLN A 132 -7.93 -21.97 14.65
CA GLN A 132 -8.04 -22.73 13.40
C GLN A 132 -6.68 -23.11 12.80
N GLY A 133 -5.57 -22.73 13.43
CA GLY A 133 -4.21 -22.97 12.95
C GLY A 133 -3.81 -22.12 11.74
N VAL A 134 -4.62 -21.14 11.34
CA VAL A 134 -4.38 -20.24 10.19
C VAL A 134 -3.42 -19.10 10.57
N VAL A 135 -3.44 -18.70 11.84
CA VAL A 135 -2.48 -17.74 12.40
C VAL A 135 -1.57 -18.44 13.40
N HIS A 136 -0.28 -18.08 13.42
CA HIS A 136 0.70 -18.59 14.37
C HIS A 136 1.75 -17.54 14.73
N LYS A 137 2.51 -17.78 15.80
CA LYS A 137 3.60 -16.88 16.21
C LYS A 137 4.78 -16.99 15.22
N GLY A 138 5.33 -15.85 14.81
CA GLY A 138 6.56 -15.79 14.02
C GLY A 138 7.82 -16.05 14.86
N LEU A 139 9.01 -15.86 14.26
CA LEU A 139 10.30 -16.02 14.96
C LEU A 139 10.58 -14.91 15.99
N GLY A 140 9.77 -13.86 16.01
CA GLY A 140 9.85 -12.76 16.97
C GLY A 140 8.47 -12.37 17.52
N GLU A 141 8.35 -11.14 17.99
CA GLU A 141 7.10 -10.59 18.56
C GLU A 141 6.16 -10.06 17.46
N TYR A 142 5.85 -10.93 16.49
CA TYR A 142 4.87 -10.71 15.44
C TYR A 142 4.10 -12.00 15.13
N GLN A 143 2.97 -11.85 14.46
CA GLN A 143 2.10 -12.97 14.10
C GLN A 143 2.11 -13.17 12.58
N VAL A 144 2.05 -14.43 12.19
CA VAL A 144 2.08 -14.90 10.82
C VAL A 144 0.70 -15.38 10.40
N LEU A 145 0.28 -14.97 9.21
CA LEU A 145 -0.88 -15.53 8.52
C LEU A 145 -0.42 -16.58 7.50
N ASP A 146 -0.76 -17.84 7.73
CA ASP A 146 -0.47 -18.93 6.78
C ASP A 146 -1.40 -18.83 5.57
N ILE A 147 -0.86 -18.42 4.43
CA ILE A 147 -1.65 -18.20 3.21
C ILE A 147 -2.16 -19.52 2.63
N ALA A 148 -1.44 -20.62 2.78
CA ALA A 148 -1.91 -21.92 2.30
C ALA A 148 -3.17 -22.35 3.07
N LYS A 149 -3.14 -22.29 4.41
CA LYS A 149 -4.31 -22.62 5.24
C LYS A 149 -5.46 -21.64 5.06
N TYR A 150 -5.17 -20.35 4.89
CA TYR A 150 -6.19 -19.37 4.51
C TYR A 150 -6.87 -19.76 3.18
N LEU A 151 -6.09 -20.15 2.17
CA LEU A 151 -6.61 -20.56 0.87
C LEU A 151 -7.44 -21.86 0.95
N GLU A 152 -7.12 -22.78 1.86
CA GLU A 152 -7.97 -23.95 2.13
C GLU A 152 -9.36 -23.57 2.64
N LEU A 153 -9.46 -22.58 3.55
CA LEU A 153 -10.75 -22.08 4.04
C LEU A 153 -11.54 -21.39 2.92
N THR A 154 -10.89 -20.50 2.18
CA THR A 154 -11.56 -19.72 1.12
C THR A 154 -11.97 -20.59 -0.07
N GLY A 155 -11.17 -21.60 -0.42
CA GLY A 155 -11.46 -22.59 -1.45
C GLY A 155 -12.68 -23.45 -1.13
N LYS A 156 -12.91 -23.76 0.15
CA LYS A 156 -14.13 -24.43 0.64
C LYS A 156 -15.34 -23.50 0.76
N GLY A 157 -15.17 -22.19 0.56
CA GLY A 157 -16.21 -21.19 0.80
C GLY A 157 -16.60 -21.10 2.29
N THR A 158 -15.66 -21.37 3.20
CA THR A 158 -15.93 -21.31 4.64
C THR A 158 -16.35 -19.90 5.05
N ARG A 159 -17.47 -19.81 5.77
CA ARG A 159 -17.97 -18.58 6.37
C ARG A 159 -17.48 -18.41 7.80
N TRP A 160 -17.47 -17.17 8.27
CA TRP A 160 -17.09 -16.87 9.66
C TRP A 160 -17.97 -17.61 10.66
N ASP A 161 -19.30 -17.66 10.47
CA ASP A 161 -20.23 -18.40 11.33
C ASP A 161 -20.03 -19.93 11.33
N GLN A 162 -19.20 -20.46 10.44
CA GLN A 162 -18.87 -21.88 10.36
C GLN A 162 -17.54 -22.23 11.03
N LEU A 163 -16.76 -21.25 11.48
CA LEU A 163 -15.52 -21.49 12.20
C LEU A 163 -15.83 -22.03 13.62
N PRO A 164 -15.34 -23.22 13.99
CA PRO A 164 -15.53 -23.79 15.32
C PRO A 164 -15.11 -22.82 16.43
N GLY A 165 -16.00 -22.63 17.41
CA GLY A 165 -15.74 -21.75 18.56
C GLY A 165 -15.86 -20.25 18.28
N ASN A 166 -16.30 -19.84 17.09
CA ASN A 166 -16.44 -18.43 16.75
C ASN A 166 -17.57 -17.75 17.53
N THR A 167 -17.19 -17.01 18.56
CA THR A 167 -18.06 -16.08 19.30
C THR A 167 -17.73 -14.61 19.02
N ALA A 168 -16.55 -14.33 18.44
CA ALA A 168 -16.04 -12.99 18.22
C ALA A 168 -16.67 -12.29 17.00
N TYR A 169 -16.93 -13.04 15.92
CA TYR A 169 -17.42 -12.49 14.66
C TYR A 169 -18.31 -13.49 13.88
N PRO A 170 -19.48 -13.90 14.42
CA PRO A 170 -20.31 -14.97 13.85
C PRO A 170 -21.21 -14.47 12.70
N VAL A 171 -20.60 -13.87 11.66
CA VAL A 171 -21.33 -13.33 10.51
C VAL A 171 -21.43 -14.34 9.36
N ARG A 172 -22.50 -14.26 8.57
CA ARG A 172 -22.72 -15.08 7.37
C ARG A 172 -21.97 -14.54 6.15
N LYS A 173 -20.68 -14.25 6.29
CA LYS A 173 -19.78 -13.83 5.21
C LYS A 173 -18.66 -14.85 5.06
N ASN A 174 -18.13 -15.01 3.85
CA ASN A 174 -16.94 -15.83 3.62
C ASN A 174 -15.73 -15.26 4.39
N VAL A 175 -14.85 -16.14 4.87
CA VAL A 175 -13.54 -15.73 5.38
C VAL A 175 -12.73 -15.25 4.20
N LEU A 176 -12.53 -13.93 4.09
CA LEU A 176 -11.82 -13.30 2.98
C LEU A 176 -10.98 -12.15 3.51
N ILE A 177 -9.80 -11.97 2.92
CA ILE A 177 -8.99 -10.78 3.05
C ILE A 177 -9.52 -9.75 2.05
N THR A 178 -9.89 -8.57 2.53
CA THR A 178 -10.28 -7.45 1.68
C THR A 178 -9.04 -6.79 1.08
N THR A 179 -9.03 -6.60 -0.24
CA THR A 179 -8.03 -5.81 -0.97
C THR A 179 -8.73 -4.80 -1.90
N THR A 180 -7.93 -4.08 -2.66
CA THR A 180 -8.35 -3.03 -3.60
C THR A 180 -8.83 -3.57 -4.94
N ASP A 181 -9.30 -2.69 -5.82
CA ASP A 181 -9.71 -3.00 -7.19
C ASP A 181 -8.50 -3.48 -8.06
N PRO A 182 -8.54 -4.71 -8.62
CA PRO A 182 -7.47 -5.25 -9.47
C PRO A 182 -7.26 -4.48 -10.78
N ARG A 183 -8.21 -3.63 -11.18
CA ARG A 183 -8.08 -2.81 -12.40
C ARG A 183 -7.06 -1.69 -12.26
N ASN A 184 -6.80 -1.21 -11.03
CA ASN A 184 -6.06 0.04 -10.81
C ASN A 184 -4.93 -0.07 -9.77
N SER A 185 -5.07 -0.95 -8.78
CA SER A 185 -4.26 -0.89 -7.55
C SER A 185 -3.12 -1.90 -7.52
N ASN A 186 -2.00 -1.50 -6.92
CA ASN A 186 -0.89 -2.42 -6.63
C ASN A 186 -1.20 -3.37 -5.47
N SER A 187 -1.95 -2.99 -4.43
CA SER A 187 -2.29 -3.94 -3.36
C SER A 187 -3.08 -5.14 -3.89
N ALA A 188 -3.94 -4.92 -4.90
CA ALA A 188 -4.60 -6.02 -5.60
C ALA A 188 -3.61 -6.86 -6.41
N ALA A 189 -2.67 -6.23 -7.12
CA ALA A 189 -1.63 -6.91 -7.87
C ALA A 189 -0.71 -7.77 -6.97
N MET A 190 -0.31 -7.24 -5.81
CA MET A 190 0.49 -7.97 -4.81
C MET A 190 -0.32 -9.08 -4.16
N TYR A 191 -1.59 -8.83 -3.83
CA TYR A 191 -2.46 -9.89 -3.30
C TYR A 191 -2.59 -11.04 -4.31
N LEU A 192 -2.80 -10.71 -5.60
CA LEU A 192 -2.84 -11.70 -6.67
C LEU A 192 -1.51 -12.45 -6.82
N ALA A 193 -0.36 -11.75 -6.81
CA ALA A 193 0.96 -12.37 -6.86
C ALA A 193 1.15 -13.36 -5.70
N LEU A 194 0.77 -12.97 -4.48
CA LEU A 194 0.88 -13.79 -3.28
C LEU A 194 0.03 -15.07 -3.39
N VAL A 195 -1.26 -14.92 -3.67
CA VAL A 195 -2.17 -16.07 -3.69
C VAL A 195 -1.89 -16.98 -4.90
N SER A 196 -1.54 -16.41 -6.05
CA SER A 196 -1.19 -17.20 -7.24
C SER A 196 0.11 -17.99 -7.05
N HIS A 197 1.10 -17.43 -6.34
CA HIS A 197 2.31 -18.15 -5.98
C HIS A 197 2.00 -19.38 -5.12
N VAL A 198 1.15 -19.24 -4.09
CA VAL A 198 0.76 -20.36 -3.23
C VAL A 198 -0.13 -21.37 -3.97
N LEU A 199 -1.08 -20.91 -4.79
CA LEU A 199 -1.92 -21.77 -5.64
C LEU A 199 -1.11 -22.52 -6.71
N ASN A 200 0.09 -22.02 -7.03
CA ASN A 200 1.04 -22.65 -7.93
C ASN A 200 2.16 -23.38 -7.17
N ASP A 201 1.85 -24.01 -6.04
CA ASP A 201 2.77 -24.83 -5.25
C ASP A 201 4.04 -24.10 -4.80
N ASN A 202 3.90 -22.82 -4.44
CA ASN A 202 4.99 -21.91 -4.07
C ASN A 202 6.00 -21.70 -5.22
N GLN A 203 5.51 -21.63 -6.46
CA GLN A 203 6.30 -21.32 -7.64
C GLN A 203 5.76 -20.09 -8.36
N VAL A 204 6.65 -19.32 -8.98
CA VAL A 204 6.26 -18.17 -9.81
C VAL A 204 5.38 -18.64 -10.96
N VAL A 205 4.24 -17.96 -11.14
CA VAL A 205 3.42 -18.15 -12.33
C VAL A 205 4.15 -17.51 -13.51
N ALA A 206 4.63 -18.34 -14.44
CA ALA A 206 5.45 -17.90 -15.57
C ALA A 206 5.01 -18.49 -16.93
N THR A 207 4.03 -19.40 -16.95
CA THR A 207 3.55 -20.05 -18.18
C THR A 207 2.03 -20.00 -18.30
N PRO A 208 1.47 -20.12 -19.51
CA PRO A 208 0.02 -20.19 -19.72
C PRO A 208 -0.67 -21.32 -18.95
N GLU A 209 -0.01 -22.47 -18.77
CA GLU A 209 -0.54 -23.60 -17.99
C GLU A 209 -0.64 -23.25 -16.51
N ALA A 210 0.38 -22.58 -15.97
CA ALA A 210 0.35 -22.09 -14.59
C ALA A 210 -0.73 -21.01 -14.41
N GLU A 211 -0.90 -20.11 -15.38
CA GLU A 211 -1.99 -19.11 -15.38
C GLU A 211 -3.37 -19.80 -15.34
N ALA A 212 -3.60 -20.77 -16.23
CA ALA A 212 -4.85 -21.52 -16.30
C ALA A 212 -5.15 -22.28 -15.01
N LYS A 213 -4.12 -22.81 -14.34
CA LYS A 213 -4.23 -23.50 -13.04
C LYS A 213 -4.71 -22.57 -11.92
N VAL A 214 -4.15 -21.37 -11.80
CA VAL A 214 -4.41 -20.48 -10.65
C VAL A 214 -5.66 -19.61 -10.81
N LEU A 215 -6.01 -19.25 -12.04
CA LEU A 215 -7.06 -18.27 -12.34
C LEU A 215 -8.44 -18.60 -11.72
N PRO A 216 -8.96 -19.84 -11.79
CA PRO A 216 -10.29 -20.13 -11.24
C PRO A 216 -10.43 -19.80 -9.75
N ALA A 217 -9.42 -20.15 -8.95
CA ALA A 217 -9.40 -19.85 -7.51
C ALA A 217 -9.13 -18.36 -7.27
N ALA A 218 -8.19 -17.76 -8.01
CA ALA A 218 -7.84 -16.35 -7.86
C ALA A 218 -9.04 -15.42 -8.17
N VAL A 219 -9.78 -15.66 -9.26
CA VAL A 219 -10.97 -14.87 -9.63
C VAL A 219 -11.99 -14.85 -8.50
N LYS A 220 -12.29 -16.00 -7.90
CA LYS A 220 -13.25 -16.12 -6.81
C LYS A 220 -12.84 -15.26 -5.60
N LEU A 221 -11.55 -15.21 -5.27
CA LEU A 221 -11.05 -14.38 -4.18
C LEU A 221 -11.30 -12.88 -4.40
N PHE A 222 -11.37 -12.41 -5.64
CA PHE A 222 -11.63 -11.00 -5.96
C PHE A 222 -13.12 -10.67 -6.06
N ILE A 223 -13.90 -11.54 -6.71
CA ILE A 223 -15.32 -11.27 -6.96
C ILE A 223 -16.17 -11.42 -5.70
N ASP A 224 -15.84 -12.36 -4.81
CA ASP A 224 -16.58 -12.56 -3.57
C ASP A 224 -16.42 -11.41 -2.55
N GLN A 225 -15.50 -10.46 -2.80
CA GLN A 225 -15.32 -9.27 -1.94
C GLN A 225 -16.36 -8.18 -2.19
N GLY A 226 -17.04 -8.20 -3.34
CA GLY A 226 -17.95 -7.12 -3.76
C GLY A 226 -17.21 -5.86 -4.22
N TYR A 227 -17.77 -4.68 -3.93
CA TYR A 227 -17.18 -3.40 -4.33
C TYR A 227 -15.91 -3.10 -3.53
N THR A 228 -14.82 -2.79 -4.23
CA THR A 228 -13.53 -2.41 -3.65
C THR A 228 -13.04 -1.07 -4.21
N GLN A 229 -12.27 -0.34 -3.41
CA GLN A 229 -11.72 0.97 -3.80
C GLN A 229 -10.44 0.83 -4.63
N SER A 230 -10.10 1.86 -5.41
CA SER A 230 -8.97 1.87 -6.34
C SER A 230 -7.60 2.09 -5.70
N SER A 231 -7.54 2.44 -4.41
CA SER A 231 -6.33 2.68 -3.63
C SER A 231 -6.44 2.04 -2.26
N SER A 232 -5.30 1.61 -1.73
CA SER A 232 -5.14 0.95 -0.42
C SER A 232 -5.50 1.84 0.76
N GLU A 233 -5.51 3.16 0.57
CA GLU A 233 -5.92 4.10 1.62
C GLU A 233 -7.40 3.92 1.97
N GLY A 234 -8.24 3.59 0.99
CA GLY A 234 -9.67 3.38 1.20
C GLY A 234 -9.98 2.24 2.18
N PRO A 235 -9.57 0.99 1.87
CA PRO A 235 -9.77 -0.14 2.78
C PRO A 235 -9.09 0.05 4.14
N PHE A 236 -7.96 0.76 4.19
CA PHE A 236 -7.29 1.05 5.45
C PHE A 236 -8.07 2.06 6.31
N GLU A 237 -8.60 3.12 5.72
CA GLU A 237 -9.50 4.06 6.42
C GLU A 237 -10.79 3.37 6.90
N ASP A 238 -11.34 2.44 6.11
CA ASP A 238 -12.45 1.59 6.54
C ASP A 238 -12.08 0.72 7.76
N TYR A 239 -10.86 0.18 7.80
CA TYR A 239 -10.34 -0.55 8.95
C TYR A 239 -10.22 0.34 10.20
N LEU A 240 -9.68 1.55 10.05
CA LEU A 240 -9.52 2.50 11.15
C LEU A 240 -10.88 2.96 11.71
N ALA A 241 -11.80 3.37 10.82
CA ALA A 241 -13.04 4.04 11.19
C ALA A 241 -14.21 3.07 11.47
N ALA A 242 -14.40 2.04 10.65
CA ALA A 242 -15.55 1.14 10.74
C ALA A 242 -15.26 -0.14 11.55
N GLY A 243 -13.98 -0.46 11.78
CA GLY A 243 -13.56 -1.57 12.61
C GLY A 243 -13.93 -2.96 12.06
N MET A 244 -13.82 -3.97 12.94
CA MET A 244 -13.94 -5.39 12.56
C MET A 244 -15.28 -5.76 11.92
N GLY A 245 -16.35 -5.01 12.20
CA GLY A 245 -17.69 -5.23 11.64
C GLY A 245 -17.75 -5.11 10.11
N LYS A 246 -17.00 -4.16 9.56
CA LYS A 246 -16.93 -3.91 8.12
C LYS A 246 -15.72 -4.58 7.49
N ALA A 247 -14.56 -4.47 8.13
CA ALA A 247 -13.26 -4.78 7.55
C ALA A 247 -12.41 -5.66 8.50
N PRO A 248 -12.76 -6.94 8.70
CA PRO A 248 -12.11 -7.81 9.69
C PRO A 248 -10.68 -8.24 9.30
N LEU A 249 -10.37 -8.29 8.00
CA LEU A 249 -9.06 -8.61 7.43
C LEU A 249 -8.83 -7.70 6.22
N VAL A 250 -7.82 -6.84 6.26
CA VAL A 250 -7.52 -5.90 5.17
C VAL A 250 -6.07 -6.01 4.73
N PHE A 251 -5.85 -6.24 3.43
CA PHE A 251 -4.53 -6.29 2.81
C PHE A 251 -3.99 -4.88 2.60
N ILE A 252 -2.90 -4.55 3.29
CA ILE A 252 -2.31 -3.20 3.33
C ILE A 252 -0.79 -3.27 3.17
N TYR A 253 -0.16 -2.11 3.01
CA TYR A 253 1.27 -1.97 3.25
C TYR A 253 1.54 -1.88 4.76
N GLU A 254 2.57 -2.57 5.26
CA GLU A 254 3.06 -2.41 6.65
C GLU A 254 3.25 -0.93 7.01
N SER A 255 3.80 -0.13 6.10
CA SER A 255 4.07 1.28 6.33
C SER A 255 2.80 2.08 6.66
N GLN A 256 1.64 1.75 6.10
CA GLN A 256 0.38 2.44 6.43
C GLN A 256 0.00 2.25 7.91
N PHE A 257 0.21 1.04 8.44
CA PHE A 257 -0.07 0.75 9.85
C PHE A 257 0.98 1.37 10.77
N LEU A 258 2.26 1.20 10.44
CA LEU A 258 3.36 1.69 11.25
C LEU A 258 3.44 3.22 11.29
N ASP A 259 3.13 3.91 10.19
CA ASP A 259 3.00 5.38 10.14
C ASP A 259 2.07 5.89 11.26
N ARG A 260 0.86 5.31 11.33
CA ARG A 260 -0.14 5.68 12.34
C ARG A 260 0.33 5.38 13.76
N GLN A 261 1.00 4.25 13.98
CA GLN A 261 1.57 3.91 15.29
C GLN A 261 2.73 4.84 15.70
N LEU A 262 3.64 5.14 14.77
CA LEU A 262 4.83 5.96 15.01
C LEU A 262 4.48 7.43 15.26
N ARG A 263 3.49 7.96 14.52
CA ARG A 263 2.94 9.29 14.77
C ARG A 263 2.17 9.37 16.10
N GLY A 264 1.71 8.23 16.62
CA GLY A 264 0.97 8.18 17.88
C GLY A 264 -0.33 8.99 17.83
N ASP A 265 -0.98 9.07 16.66
CA ASP A 265 -2.18 9.89 16.44
C ASP A 265 -3.46 9.29 17.05
N GLY A 266 -3.34 8.15 17.74
CA GLY A 266 -4.42 7.45 18.41
C GLY A 266 -5.33 6.65 17.48
N SER A 267 -5.08 6.63 16.16
CA SER A 267 -5.91 5.90 15.21
C SER A 267 -5.73 4.38 15.31
N ILE A 268 -4.56 3.90 15.73
CA ILE A 268 -4.30 2.48 16.01
C ILE A 268 -4.58 2.18 17.48
N ARG A 269 -5.65 1.44 17.74
CA ARG A 269 -6.05 1.02 19.08
C ARG A 269 -5.33 -0.25 19.54
N PRO A 270 -5.29 -0.58 20.85
CA PRO A 270 -4.60 -1.77 21.34
C PRO A 270 -5.13 -3.11 20.78
N ASP A 271 -6.41 -3.16 20.42
CA ASP A 271 -7.07 -4.34 19.82
C ASP A 271 -6.71 -4.52 18.34
N MET A 272 -6.22 -3.49 17.66
CA MET A 272 -5.81 -3.53 16.27
C MET A 272 -4.45 -4.23 16.13
N LYS A 273 -4.39 -5.23 15.24
CA LYS A 273 -3.22 -6.09 15.04
C LYS A 273 -2.81 -6.12 13.58
N LEU A 274 -1.53 -6.38 13.36
CA LEU A 274 -0.94 -6.57 12.04
C LEU A 274 -0.42 -8.01 11.92
N LEU A 275 -0.89 -8.73 10.90
CA LEU A 275 -0.42 -10.06 10.54
C LEU A 275 0.49 -9.99 9.33
N TYR A 276 1.55 -10.80 9.33
CA TYR A 276 2.47 -10.93 8.20
C TYR A 276 2.17 -12.22 7.43
N PRO A 277 1.80 -12.15 6.15
CA PRO A 277 1.61 -13.34 5.32
C PRO A 277 2.85 -14.22 5.25
N GLN A 278 2.65 -15.54 5.21
CA GLN A 278 3.65 -16.52 4.83
C GLN A 278 3.13 -17.36 3.65
N PRO A 279 3.83 -17.37 2.49
CA PRO A 279 5.01 -16.55 2.17
C PRO A 279 4.70 -15.04 2.23
N THR A 280 5.73 -14.22 2.41
CA THR A 280 5.58 -12.75 2.48
C THR A 280 5.80 -12.11 1.11
N LEU A 281 5.41 -10.85 0.95
CA LEU A 281 5.73 -10.04 -0.24
C LEU A 281 6.29 -8.70 0.19
N LEU A 282 7.40 -8.31 -0.43
CA LEU A 282 8.00 -7.00 -0.25
C LEU A 282 7.62 -6.09 -1.42
N SER A 283 6.88 -5.02 -1.15
CA SER A 283 6.66 -3.96 -2.12
C SER A 283 7.89 -3.03 -2.15
N GLU A 284 8.54 -2.98 -3.30
CA GLU A 284 9.60 -2.02 -3.61
C GLU A 284 9.00 -0.77 -4.26
N HIS A 285 9.11 0.37 -3.57
CA HIS A 285 8.63 1.64 -4.10
C HIS A 285 9.76 2.22 -4.94
N THR A 286 9.56 2.30 -6.25
CA THR A 286 10.63 2.62 -7.19
C THR A 286 10.29 3.92 -7.92
N LEU A 287 11.10 4.95 -7.68
CA LEU A 287 11.02 6.23 -8.36
C LEU A 287 11.71 6.12 -9.73
N VAL A 288 10.95 6.44 -10.77
CA VAL A 288 11.40 6.55 -12.16
C VAL A 288 11.46 8.03 -12.53
N PRO A 289 12.65 8.61 -12.69
CA PRO A 289 12.79 9.99 -13.14
C PRO A 289 12.41 10.11 -14.62
N LEU A 290 11.45 10.99 -14.93
CA LEU A 290 10.90 11.14 -16.27
C LEU A 290 11.55 12.30 -17.02
N LYS A 291 11.73 13.44 -16.34
CA LYS A 291 12.35 14.65 -16.90
C LYS A 291 12.75 15.63 -15.78
N GLY A 292 13.48 16.68 -16.15
CA GLY A 292 13.86 17.77 -15.25
C GLY A 292 14.52 17.26 -13.95
N GLU A 293 14.12 17.85 -12.83
CA GLU A 293 14.66 17.55 -11.49
C GLU A 293 14.07 16.28 -10.85
N GLY A 294 13.26 15.49 -11.57
CA GLY A 294 12.72 14.23 -11.02
C GLY A 294 13.81 13.25 -10.57
N GLY A 295 14.97 13.28 -11.24
CA GLY A 295 16.16 12.52 -10.84
C GLY A 295 16.74 12.94 -9.50
N ARG A 296 16.70 14.24 -9.20
CA ARG A 296 17.22 14.82 -7.96
C ARG A 296 16.33 14.49 -6.77
N VAL A 297 15.00 14.43 -6.97
CA VAL A 297 14.08 13.93 -5.94
C VAL A 297 14.42 12.49 -5.56
N GLY A 298 14.61 11.60 -6.53
CA GLY A 298 14.99 10.21 -6.26
C GLY A 298 16.34 10.04 -5.57
N GLU A 299 17.32 10.86 -5.95
CA GLU A 299 18.63 10.91 -5.30
C GLU A 299 18.50 11.34 -3.84
N LEU A 300 17.86 12.48 -3.56
CA LEU A 300 17.67 13.00 -2.21
C LEU A 300 16.91 12.02 -1.31
N LEU A 301 15.84 11.40 -1.80
CA LEU A 301 15.12 10.36 -1.05
C LEU A 301 16.01 9.16 -0.68
N SER A 302 17.06 8.90 -1.45
CA SER A 302 17.98 7.78 -1.25
C SER A 302 19.22 8.15 -0.42
N THR A 303 19.62 9.42 -0.39
CA THR A 303 20.92 9.84 0.16
C THR A 303 20.84 10.87 1.27
N ASP A 304 19.78 11.69 1.32
CA ASP A 304 19.63 12.70 2.36
C ASP A 304 19.24 12.05 3.69
N PRO A 305 20.03 12.23 4.76
CA PRO A 305 19.80 11.56 6.03
C PRO A 305 18.50 11.99 6.72
N ASP A 306 18.05 13.23 6.52
CA ASP A 306 16.78 13.70 7.09
C ASP A 306 15.59 13.07 6.37
N LEU A 307 15.63 12.98 5.03
CA LEU A 307 14.56 12.31 4.27
C LEU A 307 14.48 10.82 4.59
N LYS A 308 15.63 10.15 4.77
CA LYS A 308 15.67 8.73 5.17
C LYS A 308 15.08 8.52 6.56
N ARG A 309 15.44 9.36 7.53
CA ARG A 309 14.87 9.32 8.88
C ARG A 309 13.37 9.57 8.85
N LEU A 310 12.92 10.61 8.16
CA LEU A 310 11.50 10.93 8.02
C LEU A 310 10.75 9.78 7.35
N ALA A 311 11.31 9.15 6.31
CA ALA A 311 10.67 7.99 5.66
C ALA A 311 10.45 6.83 6.64
N ALA A 312 11.42 6.56 7.53
CA ALA A 312 11.28 5.57 8.59
C ALA A 312 10.19 5.95 9.61
N GLU A 313 10.05 7.24 9.96
CA GLU A 313 8.96 7.74 10.81
C GLU A 313 7.58 7.58 10.17
N PHE A 314 7.50 7.55 8.83
CA PHE A 314 6.31 7.20 8.07
C PHE A 314 6.18 5.68 7.82
N GLY A 315 6.90 4.85 8.58
CA GLY A 315 6.79 3.40 8.53
C GLY A 315 7.44 2.73 7.31
N PHE A 316 8.13 3.47 6.45
CA PHE A 316 8.85 2.89 5.32
C PHE A 316 10.19 2.29 5.76
N ARG A 317 10.50 1.10 5.25
CA ARG A 317 11.83 0.51 5.38
C ARG A 317 12.75 1.14 4.35
N THR A 318 13.86 1.73 4.81
CA THR A 318 14.89 2.34 3.95
C THR A 318 16.05 1.36 3.71
N ASP A 319 17.17 1.85 3.19
CA ASP A 319 18.45 1.14 3.08
C ASP A 319 19.21 1.04 4.42
N ASP A 320 18.66 1.56 5.53
CA ASP A 320 19.17 1.37 6.88
C ASP A 320 18.17 0.57 7.76
N PRO A 321 18.21 -0.77 7.69
CA PRO A 321 17.33 -1.62 8.49
C PRO A 321 17.51 -1.45 10.00
N LYS A 322 18.72 -1.11 10.45
CA LYS A 322 19.01 -0.96 11.88
C LYS A 322 18.31 0.29 12.42
N ALA A 323 18.44 1.43 11.73
CA ALA A 323 17.78 2.67 12.15
C ALA A 323 16.24 2.50 12.22
N PHE A 324 15.66 1.75 11.28
CA PHE A 324 14.22 1.44 11.30
C PHE A 324 13.83 0.59 12.52
N LEU A 325 14.58 -0.46 12.83
CA LEU A 325 14.31 -1.33 13.98
C LEU A 325 14.55 -0.62 15.32
N ASP A 326 15.59 0.21 15.42
CA ASP A 326 15.86 1.03 16.60
C ASP A 326 14.70 2.01 16.84
N LEU A 327 14.20 2.68 15.80
CA LEU A 327 13.03 3.57 15.87
C LEU A 327 11.78 2.86 16.41
N LEU A 328 11.51 1.65 15.92
CA LEU A 328 10.39 0.84 16.41
C LEU A 328 10.58 0.44 17.87
N ALA A 329 11.79 -0.01 18.24
CA ALA A 329 12.12 -0.40 19.61
C ALA A 329 11.96 0.78 20.59
N ASP A 330 12.41 1.98 20.22
CA ASP A 330 12.24 3.21 20.99
C ASP A 330 10.77 3.57 21.24
N ARG A 331 9.88 3.15 20.34
CA ARG A 331 8.42 3.31 20.46
C ARG A 331 7.73 2.08 21.02
N LYS A 332 8.48 1.05 21.46
CA LYS A 332 7.96 -0.23 21.95
C LYS A 332 7.05 -0.93 20.93
N LEU A 333 7.34 -0.73 19.65
CA LEU A 333 6.68 -1.39 18.53
C LEU A 333 7.56 -2.54 18.05
N SER A 334 6.93 -3.53 17.42
CA SER A 334 7.61 -4.68 16.84
C SER A 334 7.20 -4.87 15.39
N ALA A 335 8.18 -5.23 14.56
CA ALA A 335 8.00 -5.68 13.19
C ALA A 335 9.06 -6.76 12.89
N PRO A 336 8.85 -7.64 11.90
CA PRO A 336 9.87 -8.60 11.48
C PRO A 336 11.16 -7.87 11.09
N ALA A 337 12.29 -8.27 11.67
CA ALA A 337 13.60 -7.78 11.25
C ALA A 337 13.94 -8.32 9.86
N ASP A 338 13.80 -9.64 9.70
CA ASP A 338 14.02 -10.34 8.44
C ASP A 338 12.70 -10.78 7.81
N LEU A 339 12.54 -10.45 6.53
CA LEU A 339 11.42 -10.91 5.71
C LEU A 339 11.83 -12.22 5.04
N LEU A 340 11.74 -13.31 5.80
CA LEU A 340 12.01 -14.66 5.30
C LEU A 340 10.87 -15.16 4.40
N SER A 341 11.16 -16.13 3.52
CA SER A 341 10.17 -16.77 2.65
C SER A 341 9.37 -15.78 1.79
N GLN A 342 10.08 -14.90 1.09
CA GLN A 342 9.47 -13.98 0.14
C GLN A 342 8.98 -14.73 -1.10
N ALA A 343 7.70 -14.56 -1.43
CA ALA A 343 7.17 -14.96 -2.72
C ALA A 343 7.77 -14.06 -3.81
N GLU A 344 8.09 -14.66 -4.94
CA GLU A 344 8.55 -13.93 -6.12
C GLU A 344 7.34 -13.45 -6.92
N VAL A 345 7.32 -12.17 -7.27
CA VAL A 345 6.25 -11.56 -8.07
C VAL A 345 6.44 -11.97 -9.55
N PRO A 346 5.38 -12.40 -10.26
CA PRO A 346 5.46 -12.66 -11.69
C PRO A 346 6.00 -11.47 -12.49
N SER A 347 6.50 -11.73 -13.71
CA SER A 347 6.85 -10.65 -14.63
C SER A 347 5.66 -9.69 -14.84
N TYR A 348 5.94 -8.45 -15.23
CA TYR A 348 4.90 -7.46 -15.51
C TYR A 348 3.84 -8.01 -16.49
N GLU A 349 4.28 -8.66 -17.57
CA GLU A 349 3.39 -9.19 -18.60
C GLU A 349 2.48 -10.29 -18.05
N THR A 350 3.02 -11.18 -17.21
CA THR A 350 2.25 -12.30 -16.63
C THR A 350 1.26 -11.79 -15.59
N LEU A 351 1.70 -10.87 -14.73
CA LEU A 351 0.83 -10.25 -13.74
C LEU A 351 -0.30 -9.46 -14.41
N GLU A 352 -0.02 -8.73 -15.49
CA GLU A 352 -1.03 -8.01 -16.26
C GLU A 352 -2.02 -8.96 -16.96
N ARG A 353 -1.57 -10.10 -17.50
CA ARG A 353 -2.49 -11.11 -18.03
C ARG A 353 -3.46 -11.61 -16.96
N LEU A 354 -2.95 -12.01 -15.79
CA LEU A 354 -3.78 -12.47 -14.68
C LEU A 354 -4.77 -11.39 -14.22
N LEU A 355 -4.31 -10.15 -14.04
CA LEU A 355 -5.16 -9.01 -13.65
C LEU A 355 -6.23 -8.71 -14.69
N ASN A 356 -5.90 -8.80 -15.98
CA ASN A 356 -6.83 -8.57 -17.07
C ASN A 356 -7.91 -9.66 -17.14
N GLU A 357 -7.55 -10.92 -16.89
CA GLU A 357 -8.55 -12.01 -16.79
C GLU A 357 -9.52 -11.76 -15.63
N ILE A 358 -9.03 -11.37 -14.46
CA ILE A 358 -9.89 -11.03 -13.32
C ILE A 358 -10.76 -9.80 -13.62
N ALA A 359 -10.21 -8.78 -14.28
CA ALA A 359 -10.92 -7.55 -14.62
C ALA A 359 -12.14 -7.77 -15.54
N LYS A 360 -12.20 -8.88 -16.29
CA LYS A 360 -13.36 -9.22 -17.15
C LYS A 360 -14.64 -9.47 -16.34
N TYR A 361 -14.53 -9.88 -15.07
CA TYR A 361 -15.66 -10.18 -14.20
C TYR A 361 -16.25 -8.95 -13.50
N TYR A 362 -15.66 -7.77 -13.67
CA TYR A 362 -16.14 -6.49 -13.13
C TYR A 362 -16.92 -5.66 -14.17
N ARG A 363 -17.34 -6.28 -15.28
CA ARG A 363 -17.99 -5.64 -16.43
C ARG A 363 -19.44 -6.05 -16.58
#